data_AF-A0A3D0ZDW8-F1
#
_entry.id   AF-A0A3D0ZDW8-F1
#
_cell.length_a   1.000
_cell.length_b   1.000
_cell.length_c   1.000
_cell.angle_alpha   90.00
_cell.angle_beta   90.00
_cell.angle_gamma   90.00
#
_symmetry.space_group_name_H-M   'P 1'
#
loop_
_entity.id
_entity.type
_entity.pdbx_description
1 polymer ?
#
loop_
_entity_poly.entity_id
_entity_poly.type
_entity_poly.pdbx_seq_one_letter_code
_entity_poly.pdbx_strand_id
1 'polypeptide(L)'
;GTAPREELRSVQTPQGFRLSTLLQAHQAASHFDGEQAAAVTDDAMLVELLGVPVHAVHGSTQSLKITTPLDLIIAEGLLEGPLGIRWVEG
;
A
#
# COMPACT_ATOMS: atom_id res chain seq x y z
N GLY A 1 -14.50 -16.28 -12.21
CA GLY A 1 -13.21 -16.51 -12.90
C GLY A 1 -12.09 -16.01 -12.02
N THR A 2 -10.85 -16.44 -12.28
CA THR A 2 -9.65 -15.98 -11.55
C THR A 2 -9.01 -14.82 -12.33
N ALA A 3 -8.65 -13.73 -11.65
CA ALA A 3 -8.02 -12.57 -12.29
C ALA A 3 -6.60 -12.91 -12.83
N PRO A 4 -6.17 -12.34 -13.98
CA PRO A 4 -4.81 -12.49 -14.50
C PRO A 4 -3.78 -11.95 -13.51
N ARG A 5 -2.75 -12.73 -13.16
CA ARG A 5 -1.80 -12.37 -12.09
C ARG A 5 -0.82 -11.29 -12.54
N GLU A 6 -0.49 -11.29 -13.82
CA GLU A 6 0.42 -10.36 -14.49
C GLU A 6 -0.06 -8.91 -14.45
N GLU A 7 -1.37 -8.70 -14.32
CA GLU A 7 -2.01 -7.37 -14.22
C GLU A 7 -2.12 -6.87 -12.77
N LEU A 8 -1.84 -7.73 -11.78
CA LEU A 8 -1.99 -7.39 -10.36
C LEU A 8 -0.66 -6.98 -9.73
N ARG A 9 -0.72 -6.05 -8.78
CA ARG A 9 0.40 -5.65 -7.93
C ARG A 9 -0.07 -5.61 -6.48
N SER A 10 0.82 -6.00 -5.56
CA SER A 10 0.56 -5.77 -4.13
C SER A 10 0.91 -4.33 -3.81
N VAL A 11 -0.05 -3.57 -3.32
CA VAL A 11 0.23 -2.22 -2.81
C VAL A 11 0.89 -2.32 -1.44
N GLN A 12 1.92 -1.50 -1.23
CA GLN A 12 2.70 -1.47 0.01
C GLN A 12 2.82 -0.02 0.51
N THR A 13 3.19 0.14 1.78
CA THR A 13 3.58 1.42 2.37
C THR A 13 5.11 1.48 2.51
N PRO A 14 5.74 2.67 2.56
CA PRO A 14 5.12 4.00 2.58
C PRO A 14 4.54 4.43 1.23
N GLN A 15 3.45 5.19 1.28
CA GLN A 15 2.89 5.91 0.12
C GLN A 15 3.24 7.39 0.26
N GLY A 16 3.78 8.00 -0.80
CA GLY A 16 4.28 9.37 -0.77
C GLY A 16 3.40 10.34 -1.56
N PHE A 17 2.85 11.35 -0.89
CA PHE A 17 2.03 12.40 -1.52
C PHE A 17 2.45 13.79 -1.05
N ARG A 18 2.17 14.81 -1.87
CA ARG A 18 2.20 16.19 -1.37
C ARG A 18 1.09 16.35 -0.34
N LEU A 19 1.41 16.96 0.81
CA LEU A 19 0.45 17.17 1.89
C LEU A 19 -0.84 17.86 1.41
N SER A 20 -0.72 18.88 0.56
CA SER A 20 -1.88 19.58 0.00
C SER A 20 -2.81 18.67 -0.81
N THR A 21 -2.24 17.76 -1.59
CA THR A 21 -3.00 16.79 -2.40
C THR A 21 -3.70 15.78 -1.49
N LEU A 22 -3.00 15.26 -0.49
CA LEU A 22 -3.56 14.30 0.46
C LEU A 22 -4.71 14.91 1.26
N LEU A 23 -4.55 16.14 1.76
CA LEU A 23 -5.61 16.85 2.47
C LEU A 23 -6.85 17.08 1.60
N GLN A 24 -6.67 17.48 0.33
CA GLN A 24 -7.79 17.63 -0.60
C GLN A 24 -8.52 16.30 -0.83
N ALA A 25 -7.78 15.19 -0.94
CA ALA A 25 -8.35 13.87 -1.17
C ALA A 25 -9.22 13.42 0.02
N HIS A 26 -8.70 13.58 1.24
CA HIS A 26 -9.44 13.30 2.47
C HIS A 26 -10.64 14.24 2.69
N GLN A 27 -10.53 15.52 2.31
CA GLN A 27 -11.66 16.45 2.36
C GLN A 27 -12.77 16.09 1.35
N ALA A 28 -12.41 15.66 0.15
CA ALA A 28 -13.41 15.17 -0.81
C ALA A 28 -14.12 13.92 -0.26
N ALA A 29 -13.35 13.00 0.34
CA ALA A 29 -13.86 11.76 0.93
C ALA A 29 -14.76 11.98 2.16
N SER A 30 -14.73 13.16 2.81
CA SER A 30 -15.62 13.43 3.95
C SER A 30 -17.11 13.44 3.59
N HIS A 31 -17.43 13.49 2.29
CA HIS A 31 -18.80 13.45 1.78
C HIS A 31 -19.24 12.05 1.34
N PHE A 32 -18.36 11.04 1.49
CA PHE A 32 -18.67 9.67 1.13
C PHE A 32 -19.71 9.09 2.08
N ASP A 33 -20.64 8.32 1.52
CA ASP A 33 -21.48 7.45 2.32
C ASP A 33 -20.67 6.25 2.88
N GLY A 34 -21.33 5.41 3.69
CA GLY A 34 -20.66 4.28 4.34
C GLY A 34 -20.13 3.22 3.37
N GLU A 35 -20.76 3.05 2.21
CA GLU A 35 -20.32 2.07 1.21
C GLU A 35 -19.10 2.60 0.45
N GLN A 36 -19.15 3.87 0.04
CA GLN A 36 -18.04 4.56 -0.61
C GLN A 36 -16.81 4.62 0.29
N ALA A 37 -16.99 4.94 1.57
CA ALA A 37 -15.90 4.96 2.54
C ALA A 37 -15.29 3.57 2.77
N ALA A 38 -16.10 2.50 2.75
CA ALA A 38 -15.62 1.12 2.90
C ALA A 38 -14.90 0.59 1.65
N ALA A 39 -15.19 1.13 0.47
CA ALA A 39 -14.56 0.72 -0.78
C ALA A 39 -13.13 1.28 -0.95
N VAL A 40 -12.79 2.38 -0.28
CA VAL A 40 -11.45 2.97 -0.30
C VAL A 40 -10.56 2.26 0.70
N THR A 41 -9.43 1.72 0.24
CA THR A 41 -8.55 0.89 1.08
C THR A 41 -7.20 1.54 1.42
N ASP A 42 -6.78 2.56 0.67
CA ASP A 42 -5.54 3.31 0.89
C ASP A 42 -5.61 4.77 0.41
N ASP A 43 -4.53 5.52 0.65
CA ASP A 43 -4.44 6.93 0.27
C ASP A 43 -4.28 7.12 -1.26
N ALA A 44 -3.67 6.15 -1.95
CA ALA A 44 -3.55 6.17 -3.41
C ALA A 44 -4.91 6.20 -4.10
N MET A 45 -5.85 5.35 -3.68
CA MET A 45 -7.22 5.34 -4.18
C MET A 45 -7.93 6.69 -3.98
N LEU A 46 -7.75 7.33 -2.80
CA LEU A 46 -8.32 8.66 -2.55
C LEU A 46 -7.78 9.71 -3.51
N VAL A 47 -6.47 9.67 -3.78
CA VAL A 47 -5.81 10.61 -4.68
C VAL A 47 -6.22 10.36 -6.14
N GLU A 48 -6.36 9.10 -6.56
CA GLU A 48 -6.86 8.73 -7.89
C GLU A 48 -8.30 9.23 -8.12
N LEU A 49 -9.16 9.18 -7.10
CA LEU A 49 -10.53 9.70 -7.19
C LEU A 49 -10.59 11.22 -7.43
N LEU A 50 -9.53 11.97 -7.11
CA LEU A 50 -9.40 13.38 -7.49
C LEU A 50 -8.97 13.58 -8.96
N GLY A 51 -8.74 12.50 -9.71
CA GLY A 51 -8.15 12.55 -11.05
C GLY A 51 -6.66 12.87 -11.06
N VAL A 52 -5.98 12.78 -9.90
CA VAL A 52 -4.55 13.01 -9.80
C VAL A 52 -3.81 11.71 -10.15
N PRO A 53 -2.85 11.73 -11.09
CA PRO A 53 -2.10 10.53 -11.45
C PRO A 53 -1.26 10.00 -10.28
N VAL A 54 -1.47 8.74 -9.91
CA VAL A 54 -0.63 7.99 -8.97
C VAL A 54 0.33 7.09 -9.74
N HIS A 55 1.57 7.03 -9.29
CA HIS A 55 2.63 6.25 -9.94
C HIS A 55 3.10 5.17 -8.97
N ALA A 56 3.05 3.91 -9.41
CA ALA A 56 3.63 2.80 -8.66
C ALA A 56 5.16 2.84 -8.80
N VAL A 57 5.85 2.64 -7.69
CA VAL A 57 7.29 2.41 -7.63
C VAL A 57 7.55 0.97 -7.21
N HIS A 58 8.69 0.42 -7.60
CA HIS A 58 9.08 -0.91 -7.15
C HIS A 58 9.23 -0.94 -5.63
N GLY A 59 8.43 -1.80 -4.99
CA GLY A 59 8.49 -2.05 -3.56
C GLY A 59 9.38 -3.25 -3.23
N SER A 60 9.66 -3.45 -1.96
CA SER A 60 10.40 -4.61 -1.47
C SER A 60 9.43 -5.67 -0.95
N THR A 61 9.63 -6.92 -1.32
CA THR A 61 8.89 -8.05 -0.72
C THR A 61 9.13 -8.17 0.79
N GLN A 62 10.17 -7.52 1.33
CA GLN A 62 10.46 -7.42 2.75
C GLN A 62 9.61 -6.34 3.46
N SER A 63 8.90 -5.48 2.72
CA SER A 63 7.92 -4.51 3.27
C SER A 63 6.55 -5.20 3.47
N LEU A 64 6.54 -6.28 4.24
CA LEU A 64 5.33 -7.02 4.56
C LEU A 64 4.50 -6.32 5.64
N LYS A 65 3.17 -6.44 5.53
CA LYS A 65 2.24 -6.04 6.59
C LYS A 65 2.13 -7.19 7.59
N ILE A 66 2.41 -6.94 8.87
CA ILE A 66 2.24 -7.95 9.92
C ILE A 66 0.75 -8.02 10.29
N THR A 67 0.10 -9.11 9.90
CA THR A 67 -1.34 -9.34 10.15
C THR A 67 -1.63 -10.71 10.79
N THR A 68 -0.65 -11.62 10.77
CA THR A 68 -0.73 -12.97 11.31
C THR A 68 0.47 -13.28 12.21
N PRO A 69 0.38 -14.29 13.08
CA PRO A 69 1.53 -14.74 13.87
C PRO A 69 2.72 -15.20 13.01
N LEU A 70 2.48 -15.73 11.81
CA LEU A 70 3.54 -16.14 10.90
C LEU A 70 4.31 -14.93 10.34
N ASP A 71 3.60 -13.84 10.03
CA ASP A 71 4.24 -12.59 9.55
C ASP A 71 5.24 -12.06 10.58
N LEU A 72 4.94 -12.20 11.87
CA LEU A 72 5.83 -11.78 12.96
C LEU A 72 7.12 -12.59 12.99
N ILE A 73 7.03 -13.92 12.89
CA ILE A 73 8.20 -14.81 12.83
C ILE A 73 9.09 -14.47 11.64
N ILE A 74 8.48 -14.17 10.48
CA ILE A 74 9.20 -13.77 9.28
C ILE A 74 9.89 -12.41 9.49
N ALA A 75 9.19 -11.43 10.07
CA ALA A 75 9.73 -10.10 10.35
C ALA A 75 10.93 -10.16 11.31
N GLU A 76 10.85 -10.96 12.38
CA GLU A 76 11.97 -11.20 13.30
C GLU A 76 13.17 -11.83 12.57
N GLY A 77 12.91 -12.82 11.71
CA GLY A 77 13.94 -13.45 10.89
C GLY A 77 14.65 -12.50 9.92
N LEU A 78 13.94 -11.49 9.39
CA LEU A 78 14.49 -10.45 8.50
C LEU A 78 15.34 -9.42 9.26
N LEU A 79 15.03 -9.13 10.53
CA LEU A 79 15.74 -8.14 11.34
C LEU A 79 16.96 -8.71 12.06
N GLU A 80 16.81 -9.87 12.69
CA GLU A 80 17.79 -10.43 13.63
C GLU A 80 18.32 -11.81 13.19
N GLY A 81 17.69 -12.42 12.19
CA GLY A 81 17.97 -13.78 11.74
C GLY A 81 18.82 -13.89 10.47
N PRO A 82 19.05 -15.12 9.98
CA PRO A 82 19.87 -15.39 8.79
C PRO A 82 19.23 -14.91 7.48
N LEU A 83 17.98 -14.43 7.52
CA LEU A 83 17.25 -13.84 6.38
C LEU A 83 17.54 -12.33 6.23
N GLY A 84 18.50 -11.80 6.99
CA GLY A 84 18.83 -10.37 7.14
C GLY A 84 18.60 -9.50 5.90
N ILE A 85 18.19 -8.24 6.13
CA ILE A 85 17.84 -7.27 5.07
C ILE A 85 18.87 -7.29 3.93
N ARG A 86 18.43 -7.74 2.76
CA ARG A 86 19.19 -7.65 1.51
C ARG A 86 18.43 -6.64 0.67
N TRP A 87 19.06 -5.51 0.40
CA TRP A 87 18.57 -4.59 -0.62
C TRP A 87 18.61 -5.35 -1.95
N VAL A 88 17.47 -5.91 -2.35
CA VAL A 88 17.30 -6.43 -3.69
C VAL A 88 16.96 -5.21 -4.53
N GLU A 89 17.96 -4.68 -5.24
CA GLU A 89 17.70 -3.73 -6.33
C GLU A 89 16.84 -4.45 -7.37
N GLY A 90 15.67 -3.90 -7.64
CA GLY A 90 14.72 -4.40 -8.65
C GLY A 90 13.70 -3.34 -8.97
#